data_AF-A0A925FXB2-F1
#
_entry.id   AF-A0A925FXB2-F1
#
_cell.length_a   1.000
_cell.length_b   1.000
_cell.length_c   1.000
_cell.angle_alpha   90.00
_cell.angle_beta   90.00
_cell.angle_gamma   90.00
#
_symmetry.space_group_name_H-M   'P 1'
#
loop_
_entity.id
_entity.type
_entity.pdbx_description
1 polymer ?
#
loop_
_entity_poly.entity_id
_entity_poly.type
_entity_poly.pdbx_seq_one_letter_code
_entity_poly.pdbx_strand_id
1 'polypeptide(L)'
;MALNSEERHPIELFQKMGLCDKDGNLLPEVAASLKTVPQGAATTVWCATSSLLNDIGGVYCEDANISLLAHEESMSAGVKSYSLDAEKAKRLWLLSEEMTGIQFNTI
;
A
#
# COMPACT_ATOMS: atom_id res chain seq x y z
N MET A 1 0.62 -2.24 -8.56
CA MET A 1 1.76 -3.06 -8.09
C MET A 1 2.36 -3.75 -9.29
N ALA A 2 3.26 -3.05 -9.99
CA ALA A 2 4.08 -3.70 -11.02
C ALA A 2 5.18 -4.45 -10.27
N LEU A 3 5.23 -5.78 -10.42
CA LEU A 3 6.32 -6.57 -9.90
C LEU A 3 7.56 -6.21 -10.73
N ASN A 4 8.40 -5.32 -10.20
CA ASN A 4 9.71 -5.01 -10.78
C ASN A 4 10.61 -6.24 -10.66
N SER A 5 11.33 -6.53 -11.74
CA SER A 5 12.04 -7.79 -12.02
C SER A 5 13.28 -8.09 -11.18
N GLU A 6 13.58 -7.33 -10.13
CA GLU A 6 14.84 -7.46 -9.38
C GLU A 6 14.72 -8.03 -7.96
N GLU A 7 13.51 -8.20 -7.43
CA GLU A 7 13.26 -8.97 -6.19
C GLU A 7 12.48 -10.24 -6.52
N ARG A 8 13.13 -11.18 -7.21
CA ARG A 8 12.57 -12.52 -7.39
C ARG A 8 12.55 -13.23 -6.04
N HIS A 9 11.42 -13.16 -5.34
CA HIS A 9 11.04 -14.24 -4.44
C HIS A 9 11.15 -15.56 -5.23
N PRO A 10 11.75 -16.62 -4.67
CA PRO A 10 11.90 -17.87 -5.39
C PRO A 10 10.50 -18.33 -5.84
N ILE A 11 10.36 -18.69 -7.13
CA ILE A 11 9.10 -19.17 -7.74
C ILE A 11 8.39 -20.22 -6.86
N GLU A 12 9.18 -20.99 -6.12
CA GLU A 12 8.72 -21.96 -5.13
C GLU A 12 7.81 -21.38 -4.04
N LEU A 13 8.04 -20.14 -3.60
CA LEU A 13 7.16 -19.46 -2.64
C LEU A 13 5.79 -19.17 -3.26
N PHE A 14 5.76 -18.64 -4.48
CA PHE A 14 4.50 -18.34 -5.17
C PHE A 14 3.72 -19.60 -5.52
N GLN A 15 4.43 -20.71 -5.80
CA GLN A 15 3.81 -22.03 -5.92
C GLN A 15 3.20 -22.51 -4.59
N LYS A 16 3.94 -22.42 -3.48
CA LYS A 16 3.44 -22.78 -2.13
C LYS A 16 2.24 -21.94 -1.69
N MET A 17 2.19 -20.68 -2.11
CA MET A 17 1.06 -19.78 -1.84
C MET A 17 -0.14 -20.01 -2.78
N GLY A 18 -0.04 -20.94 -3.74
CA GLY A 18 -1.11 -21.21 -4.70
C GLY A 18 -1.30 -20.10 -5.73
N LEU A 19 -0.26 -19.32 -6.02
CA LEU A 19 -0.33 -18.21 -6.98
C LEU A 19 0.10 -18.63 -8.38
N CYS A 20 1.03 -19.59 -8.48
CA CYS A 20 1.59 -20.07 -9.74
C CYS A 20 1.47 -21.59 -9.88
N ASP A 21 1.43 -22.06 -11.14
CA ASP A 21 1.57 -23.46 -11.51
C ASP A 21 3.02 -23.96 -11.38
N LYS A 22 3.22 -25.27 -11.65
CA LYS A 22 4.52 -25.94 -11.62
C LYS A 22 5.56 -25.34 -12.59
N ASP A 23 5.10 -24.70 -13.65
CA ASP A 23 5.93 -24.10 -14.71
C ASP A 23 6.24 -22.62 -14.40
N GLY A 24 5.68 -22.08 -13.31
CA GLY A 24 5.91 -20.73 -12.82
C GLY A 24 4.91 -19.71 -13.36
N ASN A 25 3.90 -20.12 -14.13
CA ASN A 25 2.87 -19.21 -14.65
C ASN A 25 1.81 -18.94 -13.58
N LEU A 26 1.27 -17.72 -13.55
CA LEU A 26 0.16 -17.38 -12.66
C LEU A 26 -1.08 -18.22 -13.00
N LEU A 27 -1.80 -18.65 -11.97
CA LEU A 27 -3.09 -19.32 -12.16
C LEU A 27 -4.11 -18.33 -12.78
N PRO A 28 -5.01 -18.77 -13.68
CA PRO A 28 -5.97 -17.89 -14.36
C PRO A 28 -6.83 -17.05 -13.41
N GLU A 29 -7.30 -17.63 -12.31
CA GLU A 29 -8.10 -16.96 -11.28
C GLU A 29 -7.30 -15.88 -10.54
N VAL A 30 -6.01 -16.12 -10.30
CA VAL A 30 -5.11 -15.15 -9.68
C VAL A 30 -4.89 -13.99 -10.63
N ALA A 31 -4.56 -14.28 -11.90
CA ALA A 31 -4.38 -13.26 -12.93
C ALA A 31 -5.64 -12.39 -13.10
N ALA A 32 -6.83 -12.99 -13.07
CA ALA A 32 -8.10 -12.29 -13.16
C ALA A 32 -8.38 -11.40 -11.93
N SER A 33 -7.85 -11.74 -10.75
CA SER A 33 -8.01 -10.95 -9.52
C SER A 33 -7.05 -9.75 -9.40
N LEU A 34 -5.96 -9.74 -10.18
CA LEU A 34 -4.98 -8.66 -10.14
C LEU A 34 -5.55 -7.37 -10.74
N LYS A 35 -5.23 -6.24 -10.10
CA LYS A 35 -5.58 -4.92 -10.64
C LYS A 35 -4.90 -4.70 -11.98
N THR A 36 -5.66 -4.21 -12.96
CA THR A 36 -5.10 -3.61 -14.17
C THR A 36 -4.33 -2.32 -13.83
N VAL A 37 -3.49 -1.83 -14.75
CA VAL A 37 -2.75 -0.57 -14.54
C VAL A 37 -3.69 0.61 -14.23
N PRO A 38 -4.79 0.85 -14.99
CA PRO A 38 -5.72 1.92 -14.65
C PRO A 38 -6.36 1.75 -13.26
N GLN A 39 -6.76 0.53 -12.88
CA GLN A 39 -7.32 0.27 -11.56
C GLN A 39 -6.30 0.49 -10.44
N GLY A 40 -5.03 0.16 -10.68
CA GLY A 40 -3.94 0.40 -9.72
C GLY A 40 -3.64 1.89 -9.51
N ALA A 41 -3.81 2.71 -10.55
CA ALA A 41 -3.57 4.15 -10.50
C ALA A 41 -4.79 4.96 -10.00
N ALA A 42 -5.99 4.39 -10.04
CA ALA A 42 -7.25 5.10 -9.81
C ALA A 42 -7.27 5.89 -8.49
N THR A 43 -6.92 5.26 -7.37
CA THR A 43 -6.92 5.92 -6.05
C THR A 43 -5.92 7.07 -6.00
N THR A 44 -4.72 6.91 -6.54
CA THR A 44 -3.70 7.97 -6.57
C THR A 44 -4.18 9.17 -7.37
N VAL A 45 -4.77 8.95 -8.55
CA VAL A 45 -5.33 10.02 -9.39
C VAL A 45 -6.49 10.71 -8.67
N TRP A 46 -7.36 9.95 -8.02
CA TRP A 46 -8.47 10.51 -7.23
C TRP A 46 -7.95 11.38 -6.08
N CYS A 47 -6.97 10.92 -5.29
CA CYS A 47 -6.39 11.71 -4.20
C CYS A 47 -5.79 13.02 -4.70
N ALA A 48 -5.14 13.02 -5.86
CA ALA A 48 -4.47 14.19 -6.41
C ALA A 48 -5.42 15.23 -7.01
N THR A 49 -6.66 14.85 -7.37
CA THR A 49 -7.54 15.70 -8.21
C THR A 49 -8.96 15.88 -7.66
N SER A 50 -9.39 15.07 -6.69
CA SER A 50 -10.73 15.12 -6.14
C SER A 50 -10.91 16.35 -5.25
N SER A 51 -11.90 17.19 -5.59
CA SER A 51 -12.26 18.36 -4.79
C SER A 51 -12.77 18.00 -3.39
N LEU A 52 -13.12 16.73 -3.14
CA LEU A 52 -13.56 16.24 -1.83
C LEU A 52 -12.45 16.30 -0.77
N LEU A 53 -11.19 16.41 -1.18
CA LEU A 53 -10.03 16.46 -0.28
C LEU A 53 -9.45 17.87 -0.10
N ASN A 54 -10.05 18.90 -0.70
CA ASN A 54 -9.50 20.27 -0.65
C ASN A 54 -9.22 20.77 0.77
N ASP A 55 -10.08 20.41 1.73
CA ASP A 55 -9.99 20.83 3.13
C ASP A 55 -9.65 19.67 4.09
N ILE A 56 -9.24 18.50 3.56
CA ILE A 56 -9.01 17.27 4.35
C ILE A 56 -7.62 16.72 4.03
N GLY A 57 -6.72 16.78 5.03
CA GLY A 57 -5.37 16.20 4.97
C GLY A 57 -5.19 15.01 5.92
N GLY A 58 -4.11 14.27 5.74
CA GLY A 58 -3.69 13.20 6.68
C GLY A 58 -4.58 11.94 6.66
N VAL A 59 -5.44 11.77 5.65
CA VAL A 59 -6.32 10.61 5.51
C VAL A 59 -5.70 9.52 4.64
N TYR A 60 -5.98 8.27 4.99
CA TYR A 60 -5.68 7.13 4.13
C TYR A 60 -6.82 6.92 3.14
N CYS A 61 -6.47 6.67 1.88
CA CYS A 61 -7.43 6.48 0.80
C CYS A 61 -7.23 5.12 0.14
N GLU A 62 -8.33 4.43 -0.12
CA GLU A 62 -8.37 3.18 -0.88
C GLU A 62 -9.61 3.18 -1.78
N ASP A 63 -9.54 2.47 -2.91
CA ASP A 63 -10.64 2.34 -3.88
C ASP A 63 -11.36 3.68 -4.21
N ALA A 64 -10.56 4.72 -4.50
CA ALA A 64 -11.01 6.07 -4.83
C ALA A 64 -11.93 6.72 -3.77
N ASN A 65 -11.69 6.43 -2.49
CA ASN A 65 -12.40 7.04 -1.37
C ASN A 65 -11.51 7.16 -0.12
N ILE A 66 -11.95 7.93 0.88
CA ILE A 66 -11.37 7.90 2.23
C ILE A 66 -11.75 6.56 2.87
N SER A 67 -10.74 5.84 3.34
CA SER A 67 -10.89 4.51 3.89
C SER A 67 -11.41 4.53 5.34
N LEU A 68 -12.15 3.49 5.72
CA LEU A 68 -12.59 3.28 7.10
C LEU A 68 -11.47 2.63 7.94
N LEU A 69 -11.66 2.54 9.25
CA LEU A 69 -10.81 1.69 10.08
C LEU A 69 -11.01 0.23 9.69
N ALA A 70 -9.90 -0.48 9.54
CA ALA A 70 -9.89 -1.92 9.31
C ALA A 70 -10.49 -2.65 10.52
N HIS A 71 -11.30 -3.67 10.25
CA HIS A 71 -11.67 -4.66 11.27
C HIS A 71 -10.41 -5.44 11.71
N GLU A 72 -10.34 -5.87 12.97
CA GLU A 72 -9.14 -6.52 13.54
C GLU A 72 -8.73 -7.87 12.90
N GLU A 73 -9.50 -8.34 11.92
CA GLU A 73 -9.14 -9.50 11.10
C GLU A 73 -7.92 -9.20 10.22
N SER A 74 -7.03 -10.19 10.10
CA SER A 74 -5.67 -10.02 9.60
C SER A 74 -5.55 -9.57 8.13
N MET A 75 -6.65 -9.55 7.35
CA MET A 75 -6.65 -9.22 5.92
C MET A 75 -7.78 -8.28 5.49
N SER A 76 -8.35 -7.50 6.41
CA SER A 76 -9.36 -6.49 6.06
C SER A 76 -8.75 -5.28 5.34
N ALA A 77 -9.47 -4.73 4.36
CA ALA A 77 -9.26 -3.38 3.86
C ALA A 77 -9.46 -2.36 5.00
N GLY A 78 -8.89 -1.17 4.88
CA GLY A 78 -9.00 -0.17 5.94
C GLY A 78 -7.67 0.28 6.56
N VAL A 79 -7.76 1.39 7.28
CA VAL A 79 -6.70 1.90 8.15
C VAL A 79 -6.49 0.95 9.33
N LYS A 80 -5.26 0.40 9.45
CA LYS A 80 -4.91 -0.44 10.59
C LYS A 80 -4.66 0.40 11.84
N SER A 81 -5.24 0.02 12.97
CA SER A 81 -5.16 0.80 14.22
C SER A 81 -3.72 1.15 14.64
N TYR A 82 -2.76 0.26 14.41
CA TYR A 82 -1.35 0.50 14.72
C TYR A 82 -0.73 1.66 13.93
N SER A 83 -1.28 2.02 12.76
CA SER A 83 -0.74 3.12 11.93
C SER A 83 -1.15 4.50 12.42
N LEU A 84 -2.02 4.57 13.45
CA LEU A 84 -2.51 5.82 14.04
C LEU A 84 -1.75 6.24 15.31
N ASP A 85 -0.66 5.55 15.65
CA ASP A 85 0.18 5.85 16.80
C ASP A 85 1.12 7.04 16.51
N ALA A 86 0.74 8.22 16.99
CA ALA A 86 1.47 9.47 16.75
C ALA A 86 2.89 9.47 17.34
N GLU A 87 3.11 8.81 18.47
CA GLU A 87 4.44 8.73 19.11
C GLU A 87 5.38 7.85 18.27
N LYS A 88 4.89 6.72 17.75
CA LYS A 88 5.66 5.90 16.82
C LYS A 88 5.96 6.64 15.52
N ALA A 89 4.99 7.39 14.97
CA ALA A 89 5.20 8.19 13.78
C ALA A 89 6.30 9.25 13.99
N LYS A 90 6.26 9.97 15.13
CA LYS A 90 7.29 10.96 15.48
C LYS A 90 8.67 10.32 15.64
N ARG A 91 8.75 9.18 16.31
CA ARG A 91 10.01 8.44 16.47
C ARG A 91 10.58 7.99 15.13
N LEU A 92 9.72 7.50 14.22
CA LEU A 92 10.14 7.09 12.88
C LEU A 92 10.64 8.27 12.05
N TRP A 93 9.99 9.44 12.17
CA TRP A 93 10.42 10.66 11.51
C TRP A 93 11.84 11.06 11.92
N LEU A 94 12.09 11.19 13.23
CA LEU A 94 13.42 11.55 13.76
C LEU A 94 14.51 10.58 13.30
N LEU A 95 14.23 9.27 13.34
CA LEU A 95 15.16 8.26 12.84
C LEU A 95 15.43 8.44 11.34
N SER A 96 14.41 8.77 10.55
CA SER A 96 14.55 8.99 9.11
C SER A 96 15.42 10.22 8.81
N GLU A 97 15.27 11.29 9.58
CA GLU A 97 16.11 12.49 9.47
C GLU A 97 17.58 12.19 9.83
N GLU A 98 17.81 11.40 10.88
CA GLU A 98 19.16 10.92 11.25
C GLU A 98 19.79 10.08 10.14
N MET A 99 19.05 9.09 9.62
CA MET A 99 19.54 8.15 8.61
C MET A 99 19.82 8.81 7.26
N THR A 100 19.01 9.80 6.89
CA THR A 100 19.13 10.49 5.59
C THR A 100 20.02 11.74 5.66
N GLY A 101 20.28 12.27 6.86
CA GLY A 101 20.95 13.54 7.07
C GLY A 101 20.13 14.76 6.63
N ILE A 102 18.86 14.57 6.27
CA ILE A 102 17.93 15.63 5.89
C ILE A 102 17.12 16.02 7.12
N GLN A 103 17.11 17.31 7.47
CA GLN A 103 16.36 17.84 8.60
C GLN A 103 15.23 18.74 8.09
N PHE A 104 14.04 18.57 8.64
CA PHE A 104 12.91 19.43 8.36
C PHE A 104 12.70 20.36 9.55
N ASN A 105 12.84 21.66 9.30
CA ASN A 105 12.36 22.67 10.24
C ASN A 105 10.83 22.73 10.10
N THR A 106 10.12 21.85 10.80
CA THR A 106 8.67 22.02 10.98
C THR A 106 8.42 23.34 11.69
N ILE A 107 7.53 24.14 11.11
CA ILE A 107 7.09 25.47 11.59
C ILE A 107 6.31 25.35 12.89
#